data_AF-A0AAX2RMA1-F1
#
_entry.id   AF-A0AAX2RMA1-F1
#
_cell.length_a   1.000
_cell.length_b   1.000
_cell.length_c   1.000
_cell.angle_alpha   90.00
_cell.angle_beta   90.00
_cell.angle_gamma   90.00
#
_symmetry.space_group_name_H-M   'P 1'
#
loop_
_entity.id
_entity.type
_entity.pdbx_description
1 polymer ?
#
loop_
_entity_poly.entity_id
_entity_poly.type
_entity_poly.pdbx_seq_one_letter_code
_entity_poly.pdbx_strand_id
1 'polypeptide(L)'
;MMPGLTSAGGARIAVAYPSFPRPLPLVRLDRRGLVFRAPGAAPLVCGLPRAATLLVADEPLCSLRLVIRDIAPAGEGRHDLTMQPSGAAGDELLWHALRDREPYRRLQHPLAPVDMSMATDGESHAPASEAGPRPSRSAAFRLPCHSDALFFADWLEYHFDELRALSQQHGPQLQLNQLERQVADDEVGVRFVYDIDGHATRHALTDCAREACAWIETEMRDKFALPVAQERFSAFAAHARAGGM
;
A
#
# COMPACT_ATOMS: atom_id res chain seq x y z
N MET A 1 -13.09 -14.47 9.58
CA MET A 1 -12.15 -15.37 8.88
C MET A 1 -11.72 -14.64 7.62
N MET A 2 -10.52 -14.06 7.60
CA MET A 2 -10.00 -13.44 6.38
C MET A 2 -9.52 -14.58 5.47
N PRO A 3 -9.96 -14.66 4.19
CA PRO A 3 -9.33 -15.55 3.24
C PRO A 3 -7.86 -15.15 3.15
N GLY A 4 -6.97 -16.04 3.57
CA GLY A 4 -5.55 -15.85 3.33
C GLY A 4 -5.34 -15.69 1.83
N LEU A 5 -4.40 -14.84 1.43
CA LEU A 5 -3.90 -14.65 0.07
C LEU A 5 -3.24 -15.92 -0.53
N THR A 6 -3.65 -17.10 -0.05
CA THR A 6 -3.24 -18.42 -0.48
C THR A 6 -4.36 -19.05 -1.31
N SER A 7 -4.64 -18.50 -2.48
CA SER A 7 -5.36 -19.23 -3.51
C SER A 7 -4.89 -18.76 -4.88
N ALA A 8 -4.36 -19.73 -5.64
CA ALA A 8 -4.03 -19.69 -7.07
C ALA A 8 -2.87 -18.77 -7.55
N GLY A 9 -1.70 -19.38 -7.74
CA GLY A 9 -0.86 -19.14 -8.93
C GLY A 9 0.02 -17.88 -9.03
N GLY A 10 -0.03 -16.95 -8.08
CA GLY A 10 0.79 -15.72 -8.13
C GLY A 10 2.23 -15.90 -7.62
N ALA A 11 3.14 -14.99 -8.02
CA ALA A 11 4.52 -14.92 -7.55
C ALA A 11 4.58 -15.04 -6.01
N ARG A 12 5.01 -16.21 -5.52
CA ARG A 12 5.18 -16.43 -4.08
C ARG A 12 6.40 -15.65 -3.62
N ILE A 13 6.17 -14.45 -3.10
CA ILE A 13 7.20 -13.68 -2.40
C ILE A 13 7.42 -14.35 -1.04
N ALA A 14 8.68 -14.59 -0.69
CA ALA A 14 9.07 -15.12 0.61
C ALA A 14 10.34 -14.44 1.12
N VAL A 15 10.65 -14.59 2.41
CA VAL A 15 11.90 -14.11 3.00
C VAL A 15 12.68 -15.26 3.61
N ALA A 16 13.91 -15.46 3.16
CA ALA A 16 14.90 -16.23 3.90
C ALA A 16 15.45 -15.38 5.04
N TYR A 17 15.06 -15.71 6.27
CA TYR A 17 15.42 -14.95 7.47
C TYR A 17 16.22 -15.83 8.44
N PRO A 18 17.37 -15.38 9.01
CA PRO A 18 18.32 -16.26 9.71
C PRO A 18 17.76 -17.02 10.92
N SER A 19 16.72 -16.50 11.57
CA SER A 19 16.07 -17.15 12.70
C SER A 19 15.14 -18.31 12.32
N PHE A 20 14.94 -18.56 11.03
CA PHE A 20 14.02 -19.57 10.53
C PHE A 20 14.68 -20.52 9.53
N PRO A 21 14.44 -21.84 9.65
CA PRO A 21 15.07 -22.83 8.77
C PRO A 21 14.44 -22.88 7.37
N ARG A 22 13.24 -22.30 7.19
CA ARG A 22 12.53 -22.25 5.91
C ARG A 22 12.16 -20.80 5.59
N PRO A 23 12.12 -20.40 4.30
CA PRO A 23 11.63 -19.09 3.92
C PRO A 23 10.20 -18.85 4.42
N LEU A 24 9.96 -17.64 4.92
CA LEU A 24 8.65 -17.24 5.42
C LEU A 24 7.85 -16.62 4.27
N PRO A 25 6.64 -17.10 3.97
CA PRO A 25 5.82 -16.54 2.90
C PRO A 25 5.33 -15.14 3.28
N LEU A 26 5.35 -14.21 2.32
CA LEU A 26 4.67 -12.92 2.43
C LEU A 26 3.16 -13.18 2.46
N VAL A 27 2.50 -12.60 3.45
CA VAL A 27 1.04 -12.69 3.58
C VAL A 27 0.38 -11.44 3.03
N ARG A 28 0.92 -10.27 3.35
CA ARG A 28 0.38 -8.97 2.94
C ARG A 28 1.44 -7.89 3.06
N LEU A 29 1.17 -6.74 2.45
CA LEU A 29 1.83 -5.48 2.75
C LEU A 29 0.88 -4.64 3.62
N ASP A 30 1.43 -3.94 4.61
CA ASP A 30 0.72 -2.92 5.37
C ASP A 30 1.56 -1.64 5.47
N ARG A 31 0.96 -0.57 6.02
CA ARG A 31 1.63 0.73 6.22
C ARG A 31 2.87 0.65 7.13
N ARG A 32 3.02 -0.43 7.89
CA ARG A 32 4.11 -0.65 8.83
C ARG A 32 5.15 -1.61 8.28
N GLY A 33 4.98 -2.18 7.10
CA GLY A 33 5.95 -3.05 6.47
C GLY A 33 5.37 -4.25 5.70
N LEU A 34 6.29 -5.15 5.37
CA LEU A 34 5.98 -6.44 4.77
C LEU A 34 5.64 -7.44 5.89
N VAL A 35 4.50 -8.12 5.78
CA VAL A 35 4.04 -9.07 6.80
C VAL A 35 4.30 -10.50 6.36
N PHE A 36 5.18 -11.20 7.07
CA PHE A 36 5.56 -12.58 6.78
C PHE A 36 5.02 -13.55 7.85
N ARG A 37 4.60 -14.75 7.43
CA ARG A 37 4.06 -15.74 8.38
C ARG A 37 5.11 -16.74 8.85
N ALA A 38 5.37 -16.75 10.15
CA ALA A 38 6.25 -17.69 10.81
C ALA A 38 5.47 -18.82 11.51
N PRO A 39 5.95 -20.08 11.45
CA PRO A 39 5.46 -21.17 12.28
C PRO A 39 6.18 -21.24 13.64
N GLY A 40 5.51 -21.79 14.66
CA GLY A 40 6.10 -22.16 15.95
C GLY A 40 6.18 -21.01 16.96
N ALA A 41 6.52 -21.35 18.21
CA ALA A 41 6.69 -20.37 19.28
C ALA A 41 7.98 -19.57 19.07
N ALA A 42 7.87 -18.28 18.78
CA ALA A 42 9.01 -17.49 18.34
C ALA A 42 9.53 -16.56 19.46
N PRO A 43 10.73 -16.78 20.03
CA PRO A 43 11.43 -15.74 20.79
C PRO A 43 12.15 -14.84 19.79
N LEU A 44 11.41 -13.95 19.13
CA LEU A 44 11.98 -13.01 18.18
C LEU A 44 12.31 -11.71 18.89
N VAL A 45 13.57 -11.30 18.78
CA VAL A 45 14.00 -9.99 19.26
C VAL A 45 13.57 -8.95 18.22
N CYS A 46 12.56 -8.15 18.57
CA CYS A 46 12.16 -6.98 17.80
C CYS A 46 13.29 -5.93 17.77
N GLY A 47 13.33 -5.14 16.70
CA GLY A 47 14.21 -3.97 16.61
C GLY A 47 15.65 -4.23 16.15
N LEU A 48 16.13 -5.48 16.10
CA LEU A 48 17.48 -5.79 15.63
C LEU A 48 17.52 -6.05 14.10
N PRO A 49 18.30 -5.27 13.32
CA PRO A 49 18.48 -5.52 11.89
C PRO A 49 19.23 -6.82 11.61
N ARG A 50 18.65 -7.72 10.81
CA ARG A 50 19.31 -8.95 10.35
C ARG A 50 19.37 -9.01 8.83
N ALA A 51 20.45 -9.56 8.29
CA ALA A 51 20.55 -9.85 6.88
C ALA A 51 19.47 -10.86 6.48
N ALA A 52 18.77 -10.59 5.40
CA ALA A 52 17.69 -11.41 4.88
C ALA A 52 17.67 -11.32 3.35
N THR A 53 17.13 -12.35 2.71
CA THR A 53 16.99 -12.39 1.25
C THR A 53 15.53 -12.57 0.90
N LEU A 54 14.98 -11.63 0.13
CA LEU A 54 13.68 -11.81 -0.48
C LEU A 54 13.80 -12.74 -1.67
N LEU A 55 12.80 -13.61 -1.81
CA LEU A 55 12.71 -14.62 -2.83
C LEU A 55 11.42 -14.43 -3.61
N VAL A 56 11.45 -14.72 -4.90
CA VAL A 56 10.26 -14.85 -5.75
C VAL A 56 10.32 -16.22 -6.39
N ALA A 57 9.32 -17.06 -6.11
CA ALA A 57 9.32 -18.45 -6.61
C ALA A 57 10.64 -19.19 -6.31
N ASP A 58 11.16 -19.03 -5.08
CA ASP A 58 12.42 -19.58 -4.57
C ASP A 58 13.71 -19.03 -5.21
N GLU A 59 13.61 -18.09 -6.15
CA GLU A 59 14.77 -17.38 -6.71
C GLU A 59 15.09 -16.09 -5.94
N PRO A 60 16.36 -15.76 -5.68
CA PRO A 60 16.75 -14.52 -5.01
C PRO A 60 16.30 -13.26 -5.76
N LEU A 61 15.45 -12.47 -5.11
CA LEU A 61 14.99 -11.16 -5.58
C LEU A 61 16.00 -10.07 -5.20
N CYS A 62 16.25 -9.88 -3.91
CA CYS A 62 17.24 -8.96 -3.38
C CYS A 62 17.64 -9.36 -1.94
N SER A 63 18.83 -8.93 -1.53
CA SER A 63 19.33 -9.12 -0.17
C SER A 63 19.44 -7.76 0.53
N LEU A 64 18.85 -7.65 1.71
CA LEU A 64 18.84 -6.44 2.52
C LEU A 64 18.86 -6.76 4.01
N ARG A 65 18.94 -5.73 4.84
CA ARG A 65 18.75 -5.89 6.29
C ARG A 65 17.31 -5.57 6.65
N LEU A 66 16.64 -6.54 7.30
CA LEU A 66 15.27 -6.40 7.77
C LEU A 66 15.22 -6.33 9.30
N VAL A 67 14.31 -5.51 9.80
CA VAL A 67 13.99 -5.35 11.22
C VAL A 67 12.57 -5.85 11.45
N ILE A 68 12.38 -6.72 12.43
CA ILE A 68 11.05 -7.09 12.92
C ILE A 68 10.55 -5.93 13.79
N ARG A 69 9.45 -5.30 13.38
CA ARG A 69 8.83 -4.17 14.07
C ARG A 69 7.69 -4.62 14.99
N ASP A 70 6.95 -5.62 14.57
CA ASP A 70 5.77 -6.11 15.29
C ASP A 70 5.60 -7.62 15.11
N ILE A 71 4.93 -8.25 16.08
CA ILE A 71 4.64 -9.67 16.10
C ILE A 71 3.18 -9.86 16.52
N ALA A 72 2.33 -10.26 15.59
CA ALA A 72 0.93 -10.53 15.85
C ALA A 72 0.66 -12.06 15.86
N PRO A 73 -0.13 -12.59 16.81
CA PRO A 73 -0.55 -13.98 16.76
C PRO A 73 -1.51 -14.19 15.57
N ALA A 74 -1.29 -15.24 14.78
CA ALA A 74 -2.09 -15.58 13.60
C ALA A 74 -2.98 -16.84 13.79
N GLY A 75 -2.99 -17.42 15.00
CA GLY A 75 -3.66 -18.69 15.32
C GLY A 75 -2.80 -19.92 15.01
N GLU A 76 -3.20 -21.09 15.52
CA GLU A 76 -2.53 -22.39 15.27
C GLU A 76 -1.01 -22.42 15.56
N GLY A 77 -0.55 -21.62 16.53
CA GLY A 77 0.88 -21.51 16.84
C GLY A 77 1.71 -20.83 15.74
N ARG A 78 1.07 -19.96 14.94
CA ARG A 78 1.72 -19.13 13.91
C ARG A 78 1.72 -17.66 14.33
N HIS A 79 2.68 -16.92 13.80
CA HIS A 79 2.83 -15.49 14.03
C HIS A 79 3.00 -14.76 12.71
N ASP A 80 2.39 -13.58 12.60
CA ASP A 80 2.60 -12.64 11.52
C ASP A 80 3.65 -11.62 11.99
N LEU A 81 4.74 -11.52 11.22
CA LEU A 81 5.90 -10.69 11.51
C LEU A 81 5.89 -9.49 10.57
N THR A 82 5.66 -8.30 11.10
CA THR A 82 5.79 -7.07 10.32
C THR A 82 7.26 -6.68 10.26
N MET A 83 7.83 -6.70 9.06
CA MET A 83 9.24 -6.43 8.80
C MET A 83 9.43 -5.23 7.89
N GLN A 84 10.47 -4.43 8.16
CA GLN A 84 10.86 -3.30 7.33
C GLN A 84 12.36 -3.35 7.00
N PRO A 85 12.78 -2.82 5.84
CA PRO A 85 14.17 -2.46 5.60
C PRO A 85 14.73 -1.62 6.75
N SER A 86 15.99 -1.86 7.13
CA SER A 86 16.61 -1.18 8.27
C SER A 86 16.98 0.28 7.99
N GLY A 87 16.93 0.72 6.74
CA GLY A 87 17.27 2.09 6.33
C GLY A 87 16.90 2.35 4.87
N ALA A 88 16.93 3.62 4.48
CA ALA A 88 16.42 4.12 3.19
C ALA A 88 16.99 3.41 1.96
N ALA A 89 18.31 3.19 1.89
CA ALA A 89 18.91 2.49 0.76
C ALA A 89 18.40 1.04 0.60
N GLY A 90 18.05 0.37 1.70
CA GLY A 90 17.44 -0.95 1.67
C GLY A 90 15.97 -0.91 1.25
N ASP A 91 15.28 0.20 1.55
CA ASP A 91 13.90 0.46 1.15
C ASP A 91 13.81 0.73 -0.35
N GLU A 92 14.66 1.60 -0.87
CA GLU A 92 14.78 1.85 -2.32
C GLU A 92 15.13 0.55 -3.07
N LEU A 93 16.12 -0.21 -2.58
CA LEU A 93 16.48 -1.50 -3.17
C LEU A 93 15.29 -2.48 -3.20
N LEU A 94 14.49 -2.52 -2.14
CA LEU A 94 13.29 -3.35 -2.08
C LEU A 94 12.31 -2.98 -3.20
N TRP A 95 11.96 -1.70 -3.31
CA TRP A 95 10.97 -1.24 -4.28
C TRP A 95 11.46 -1.38 -5.72
N HIS A 96 12.73 -1.09 -5.99
CA HIS A 96 13.33 -1.36 -7.29
C HIS A 96 13.30 -2.83 -7.65
N ALA A 97 13.71 -3.71 -6.73
CA ALA A 97 13.71 -5.14 -7.00
C ALA A 97 12.28 -5.66 -7.26
N LEU A 98 11.31 -5.20 -6.46
CA LEU A 98 9.90 -5.53 -6.64
C LEU A 98 9.33 -5.05 -7.97
N ARG A 99 9.80 -3.92 -8.53
CA ARG A 99 9.37 -3.48 -9.85
C ARG A 99 10.10 -4.21 -10.98
N ASP A 100 11.43 -4.13 -10.97
CA ASP A 100 12.28 -4.47 -12.12
C ASP A 100 12.35 -5.97 -12.40
N ARG A 101 12.17 -6.80 -11.36
CA ARG A 101 12.21 -8.26 -11.49
C ARG A 101 10.83 -8.89 -11.62
N GLU A 102 9.83 -8.05 -11.89
CA GLU A 102 8.49 -8.43 -12.33
C GLU A 102 7.67 -9.39 -11.43
N PRO A 103 7.83 -9.44 -10.08
CA PRO A 103 6.90 -10.20 -9.26
C PRO A 103 5.44 -9.76 -9.50
N TYR A 104 5.21 -8.47 -9.73
CA TYR A 104 3.89 -7.91 -10.03
C TYR A 104 3.27 -8.41 -11.35
N ARG A 105 4.06 -8.88 -12.34
CA ARG A 105 3.48 -9.45 -13.57
C ARG A 105 2.73 -10.75 -13.33
N ARG A 106 3.01 -11.44 -12.22
CA ARG A 106 2.34 -12.68 -11.84
C ARG A 106 1.27 -12.47 -10.78
N LEU A 107 1.11 -11.26 -10.27
CA LEU A 107 0.07 -10.93 -9.29
C LEU A 107 -1.20 -10.52 -10.03
N GLN A 108 -2.35 -10.91 -9.47
CA GLN A 108 -3.67 -10.48 -9.95
C GLN A 108 -4.29 -9.40 -9.07
N HIS A 109 -3.79 -9.26 -7.84
CA HIS A 109 -4.30 -8.35 -6.82
C HIS A 109 -3.12 -7.73 -6.08
N PRO A 110 -3.28 -6.51 -5.50
CA PRO A 110 -2.24 -5.88 -4.70
C PRO A 110 -1.89 -6.69 -3.45
N LEU A 111 -0.66 -6.54 -2.96
CA LEU A 111 -0.17 -7.15 -1.73
C LEU A 111 -0.80 -6.50 -0.49
N ALA A 112 -1.09 -5.20 -0.57
CA ALA A 112 -1.87 -4.49 0.40
C ALA A 112 -3.36 -4.78 0.19
N PRO A 113 -4.14 -5.01 1.27
CA PRO A 113 -5.58 -5.02 1.16
C PRO A 113 -6.09 -3.74 0.49
N VAL A 114 -7.02 -3.90 -0.44
CA VAL A 114 -7.68 -2.79 -1.13
C VAL A 114 -9.01 -2.53 -0.43
N ASP A 115 -9.35 -1.26 -0.21
CA ASP A 115 -10.62 -0.89 0.39
C ASP A 115 -11.74 -1.08 -0.66
N MET A 116 -12.54 -2.13 -0.51
CA MET A 116 -13.67 -2.43 -1.42
C MET A 116 -14.83 -1.42 -1.32
N SER A 117 -14.71 -0.36 -0.50
CA SER A 117 -15.82 0.54 -0.16
C SER A 117 -16.05 1.70 -1.14
N MET A 118 -15.25 1.85 -2.20
CA MET A 118 -15.43 2.95 -3.16
C MET A 118 -16.55 2.71 -4.20
N ALA A 119 -17.18 1.53 -4.21
CA ALA A 119 -18.22 1.19 -5.18
C ALA A 119 -19.62 1.77 -4.87
N THR A 120 -19.84 2.42 -3.73
CA THR A 120 -21.15 2.96 -3.36
C THR A 120 -21.10 4.43 -2.95
N ASP A 121 -20.82 5.31 -3.92
CA ASP A 121 -21.45 6.64 -3.95
C ASP A 121 -22.78 6.55 -4.73
N GLY A 122 -23.60 5.57 -4.37
CA GLY A 122 -25.02 5.50 -4.69
C GLY A 122 -25.76 5.55 -3.38
N GLU A 123 -26.58 6.58 -3.17
CA GLU A 123 -27.43 6.79 -2.00
C GLU A 123 -27.94 5.47 -1.42
N SER A 124 -27.48 5.12 -0.22
CA SER A 124 -28.12 4.09 0.61
C SER A 124 -27.95 4.44 2.08
N HIS A 125 -29.08 4.89 2.64
CA HIS A 125 -29.34 5.00 4.07
C HIS A 125 -29.09 3.66 4.79
N ALA A 126 -28.23 3.66 5.82
CA ALA A 126 -28.46 3.12 7.18
C ALA A 126 -27.13 2.91 7.96
N PRO A 127 -27.15 2.84 9.30
CA PRO A 127 -27.61 3.83 10.27
C PRO A 127 -26.44 4.43 11.09
N ALA A 128 -26.62 5.70 11.48
CA ALA A 128 -25.93 6.50 12.50
C ALA A 128 -24.63 5.95 13.15
N SER A 129 -23.48 6.43 12.66
CA SER A 129 -22.36 6.84 13.51
C SER A 129 -22.23 8.36 13.42
N GLU A 130 -22.10 9.00 14.56
CA GLU A 130 -22.32 10.43 14.83
C GLU A 130 -21.15 11.32 14.35
N ALA A 131 -20.76 11.18 13.09
CA ALA A 131 -19.79 12.06 12.43
C ALA A 131 -20.24 12.29 10.98
N GLY A 132 -20.40 13.55 10.59
CA GLY A 132 -20.68 13.90 9.19
C GLY A 132 -19.60 13.37 8.23
N PRO A 133 -19.85 13.38 6.91
CA PRO A 133 -18.88 12.88 5.93
C PRO A 133 -17.53 13.58 6.10
N ARG A 134 -16.48 12.80 6.36
CA ARG A 134 -15.12 13.33 6.53
C ARG A 134 -14.66 14.02 5.24
N PRO A 135 -14.03 15.19 5.31
CA PRO A 135 -13.50 15.88 4.14
C PRO A 135 -12.55 14.98 3.33
N SER A 136 -12.81 14.82 2.03
CA SER A 136 -11.96 13.99 1.16
C SER A 136 -11.66 14.62 -0.20
N ARG A 137 -10.56 14.18 -0.83
CA ARG A 137 -10.19 14.51 -2.22
C ARG A 137 -9.79 13.24 -2.94
N SER A 138 -10.17 13.12 -4.21
CA SER A 138 -9.92 11.91 -5.00
C SER A 138 -9.06 12.21 -6.22
N ALA A 139 -8.15 11.33 -6.58
CA ALA A 139 -7.37 11.42 -7.81
C ALA A 139 -7.42 10.07 -8.54
N ALA A 140 -7.24 10.10 -9.84
CA ALA A 140 -7.03 8.91 -10.65
C ALA A 140 -5.66 9.01 -11.31
N PHE A 141 -4.92 7.92 -11.27
CA PHE A 141 -3.59 7.79 -11.83
C PHE A 141 -3.60 6.69 -12.87
N ARG A 142 -3.22 7.02 -14.11
CA ARG A 142 -3.07 6.04 -15.18
C ARG A 142 -1.62 5.60 -15.31
N LEU A 143 -1.42 4.29 -15.36
CA LEU A 143 -0.13 3.62 -15.45
C LEU A 143 0.04 2.96 -16.83
N PRO A 144 1.26 2.57 -17.24
CA PRO A 144 1.49 1.92 -18.53
C PRO A 144 0.82 0.54 -18.67
N CYS A 145 0.63 -0.17 -17.56
CA CYS A 145 0.03 -1.50 -17.54
C CYS A 145 -0.53 -1.87 -16.16
N HIS A 146 -1.34 -2.93 -16.11
CA HIS A 146 -1.93 -3.44 -14.87
C HIS A 146 -0.89 -3.78 -13.79
N SER A 147 0.25 -4.39 -14.16
CA SER A 147 1.27 -4.72 -13.16
C SER A 147 1.91 -3.48 -12.52
N ASP A 148 2.04 -2.39 -13.28
CA ASP A 148 2.50 -1.11 -12.73
C ASP A 148 1.45 -0.47 -11.83
N ALA A 149 0.15 -0.64 -12.14
CA ALA A 149 -0.95 -0.21 -11.27
C ALA A 149 -0.95 -0.96 -9.93
N LEU A 150 -0.70 -2.28 -9.94
CA LEU A 150 -0.55 -3.07 -8.70
C LEU A 150 0.65 -2.59 -7.87
N PHE A 151 1.81 -2.41 -8.51
CA PHE A 151 3.01 -1.88 -7.87
C PHE A 151 2.75 -0.51 -7.23
N PHE A 152 2.14 0.40 -7.99
CA PHE A 152 1.83 1.76 -7.56
C PHE A 152 0.87 1.77 -6.38
N ALA A 153 -0.18 0.94 -6.41
CA ALA A 153 -1.13 0.83 -5.31
C ALA A 153 -0.43 0.38 -4.02
N ASP A 154 0.43 -0.63 -4.07
CA ASP A 154 1.16 -1.11 -2.90
C ASP A 154 2.19 -0.09 -2.38
N TRP A 155 2.87 0.62 -3.29
CA TRP A 155 3.79 1.69 -2.96
C TRP A 155 3.08 2.81 -2.19
N LEU A 156 1.88 3.22 -2.63
CA LEU A 156 1.07 4.23 -1.95
C LEU A 156 0.64 3.81 -0.54
N GLU A 157 0.28 2.55 -0.33
CA GLU A 157 -0.05 2.06 1.02
C GLU A 157 1.15 2.13 1.95
N TYR A 158 2.30 1.69 1.46
CA TYR A 158 3.52 1.65 2.26
C TYR A 158 4.01 3.05 2.65
N HIS A 159 3.93 4.02 1.73
CA HIS A 159 4.39 5.40 1.94
C HIS A 159 3.29 6.31 2.51
N PHE A 160 2.23 5.74 3.12
CA PHE A 160 1.16 6.52 3.74
C PHE A 160 1.67 7.52 4.77
N ASP A 161 2.64 7.14 5.60
CA ASP A 161 3.17 8.04 6.63
C ASP A 161 3.92 9.24 6.03
N GLU A 162 4.53 9.09 4.86
CA GLU A 162 5.16 10.20 4.11
C GLU A 162 4.09 11.14 3.53
N LEU A 163 3.04 10.59 2.93
CA LEU A 163 1.87 11.37 2.46
C LEU A 163 1.18 12.13 3.60
N ARG A 164 1.12 11.50 4.79
CA ARG A 164 0.61 12.13 6.00
C ARG A 164 1.51 13.26 6.47
N ALA A 165 2.82 13.06 6.47
CA ALA A 165 3.79 14.09 6.83
C ALA A 165 3.72 15.29 5.88
N LEU A 166 3.57 15.06 4.57
CA LEU A 166 3.36 16.12 3.58
C LEU A 166 2.09 16.93 3.88
N SER A 167 0.99 16.25 4.22
CA SER A 167 -0.26 16.93 4.59
C SER A 167 -0.09 17.84 5.81
N GLN A 168 0.69 17.42 6.80
CA GLN A 168 0.96 18.19 8.01
C GLN A 168 1.83 19.43 7.76
N GLN A 169 2.61 19.47 6.67
CA GLN A 169 3.39 20.67 6.30
C GLN A 169 2.49 21.85 5.90
N HIS A 170 1.28 21.57 5.40
CA HIS A 170 0.29 22.61 5.08
C HIS A 170 -0.38 23.23 6.31
N GLY A 171 -0.30 22.55 7.45
CA GLY A 171 -0.79 23.06 8.73
C GLY A 171 -1.17 21.94 9.69
N PRO A 172 -0.98 22.13 11.00
CA PRO A 172 -1.30 21.12 12.02
C PRO A 172 -2.78 20.71 12.04
N GLN A 173 -3.66 21.58 11.52
CA GLN A 173 -5.09 21.34 11.39
C GLN A 173 -5.49 20.35 10.27
N LEU A 174 -4.58 20.02 9.35
CA LEU A 174 -4.84 19.12 8.23
C LEU A 174 -4.15 17.77 8.47
N GLN A 175 -4.93 16.78 8.89
CA GLN A 175 -4.39 15.45 9.15
C GLN A 175 -4.93 14.46 8.13
N LEU A 176 -4.06 13.91 7.29
CA LEU A 176 -4.42 12.75 6.48
C LEU A 176 -4.60 11.55 7.39
N ASN A 177 -5.84 11.06 7.51
CA ASN A 177 -6.18 9.94 8.39
C ASN A 177 -6.27 8.63 7.61
N GLN A 178 -6.73 8.67 6.37
CA GLN A 178 -6.91 7.49 5.54
C GLN A 178 -6.60 7.79 4.07
N LEU A 179 -6.07 6.77 3.41
CA LEU A 179 -5.85 6.72 1.97
C LEU A 179 -6.60 5.48 1.47
N GLU A 180 -7.69 5.68 0.77
CA GLU A 180 -8.40 4.59 0.09
C GLU A 180 -7.81 4.46 -1.31
N ARG A 181 -7.60 3.23 -1.77
CA ARG A 181 -7.05 2.92 -3.09
C ARG A 181 -8.00 1.95 -3.78
N GLN A 182 -8.19 2.12 -5.09
CA GLN A 182 -8.94 1.21 -5.94
C GLN A 182 -8.15 0.99 -7.22
N VAL A 183 -7.90 -0.27 -7.58
CA VAL A 183 -7.21 -0.62 -8.83
C VAL A 183 -8.24 -1.10 -9.84
N ALA A 184 -8.22 -0.53 -11.04
CA ALA A 184 -9.06 -0.91 -12.18
C ALA A 184 -8.20 -0.93 -13.44
N ASP A 185 -7.84 -2.14 -13.90
CA ASP A 185 -6.91 -2.35 -15.02
C ASP A 185 -5.59 -1.58 -14.86
N ASP A 186 -5.28 -0.62 -15.74
CA ASP A 186 -4.09 0.24 -15.70
C ASP A 186 -4.28 1.53 -14.88
N GLU A 187 -5.43 1.69 -14.21
CA GLU A 187 -5.76 2.87 -13.42
C GLU A 187 -5.78 2.58 -11.91
N VAL A 188 -5.30 3.54 -11.13
CA VAL A 188 -5.41 3.54 -9.67
C VAL A 188 -6.14 4.79 -9.20
N GLY A 189 -7.34 4.58 -8.67
CA GLY A 189 -8.09 5.57 -7.90
C GLY A 189 -7.58 5.70 -6.49
N VAL A 190 -7.46 6.94 -6.03
CA VAL A 190 -6.97 7.28 -4.70
C VAL A 190 -7.93 8.28 -4.08
N ARG A 191 -8.34 8.05 -2.82
CA ARG A 191 -9.10 9.01 -2.03
C ARG A 191 -8.34 9.33 -0.74
N PHE A 192 -7.92 10.59 -0.64
CA PHE A 192 -7.34 11.19 0.55
C PHE A 192 -8.46 11.61 1.49
N VAL A 193 -8.53 11.03 2.68
CA VAL A 193 -9.53 11.36 3.71
C VAL A 193 -8.84 12.07 4.87
N TYR A 194 -9.30 13.28 5.16
CA TYR A 194 -8.69 14.17 6.13
C TYR A 194 -9.57 14.31 7.36
N ASP A 195 -8.92 14.37 8.52
CA ASP A 195 -9.48 14.97 9.72
C ASP A 195 -9.03 16.44 9.77
N ILE A 196 -9.98 17.33 10.08
CA ILE A 196 -9.76 18.77 10.09
C ILE A 196 -10.06 19.32 11.47
N ASP A 197 -9.04 19.88 12.12
CA ASP A 197 -9.19 20.56 13.39
C ASP A 197 -9.35 22.08 13.16
N GLY A 198 -10.56 22.60 13.31
CA GLY A 198 -10.85 24.03 13.14
C GLY A 198 -11.26 24.41 11.71
N HIS A 199 -10.85 25.59 11.23
CA HIS A 199 -11.36 26.18 9.99
C HIS A 199 -10.42 26.02 8.78
N ALA A 200 -9.98 24.80 8.46
CA ALA A 200 -9.30 24.60 7.18
C ALA A 200 -10.27 24.83 6.02
N THR A 201 -9.86 25.63 5.05
CA THR A 201 -10.72 25.97 3.90
C THR A 201 -10.74 24.84 2.89
N ARG A 202 -11.82 24.78 2.09
CA ARG A 202 -11.92 23.86 0.95
C ARG A 202 -10.74 24.01 -0.03
N HIS A 203 -10.19 25.22 -0.14
CA HIS A 203 -9.01 25.53 -0.96
C HIS A 203 -7.76 24.87 -0.39
N ALA A 204 -7.49 25.00 0.91
CA ALA A 204 -6.34 24.38 1.56
C ALA A 204 -6.30 22.84 1.36
N LEU A 205 -7.45 22.17 1.43
CA LEU A 205 -7.56 20.74 1.12
C LEU A 205 -7.24 20.41 -0.34
N THR A 206 -7.64 21.28 -1.26
CA THR A 206 -7.43 21.07 -2.69
C THR A 206 -5.97 21.29 -3.05
N ASP A 207 -5.33 22.30 -2.47
CA ASP A 207 -3.90 22.55 -2.62
C ASP A 207 -3.07 21.42 -2.00
N CYS A 208 -3.42 20.97 -0.79
CA CYS A 208 -2.76 19.83 -0.14
C CYS A 208 -2.86 18.55 -0.98
N ALA A 209 -4.05 18.20 -1.47
CA ALA A 209 -4.21 17.03 -2.33
C ALA A 209 -3.44 17.17 -3.66
N ARG A 210 -3.39 18.38 -4.23
CA ARG A 210 -2.64 18.67 -5.46
C ARG A 210 -1.13 18.52 -5.26
N GLU A 211 -0.60 19.03 -4.15
CA GLU A 211 0.82 18.90 -3.81
C GLU A 211 1.19 17.45 -3.49
N ALA A 212 0.33 16.70 -2.79
CA ALA A 212 0.51 15.27 -2.60
C ALA A 212 0.56 14.51 -3.94
N CYS A 213 -0.35 14.81 -4.88
CA CYS A 213 -0.33 14.21 -6.22
C CYS A 213 0.96 14.56 -6.99
N ALA A 214 1.38 15.83 -6.96
CA ALA A 214 2.61 16.26 -7.63
C ALA A 214 3.86 15.60 -7.04
N TRP A 215 3.89 15.39 -5.72
CA TRP A 215 4.95 14.66 -5.05
C TRP A 215 4.96 13.18 -5.48
N ILE A 216 3.81 12.52 -5.50
CA ILE A 216 3.66 11.13 -5.98
C ILE A 216 4.18 11.01 -7.42
N GLU A 217 3.76 11.89 -8.32
CA GLU A 217 4.24 11.89 -9.72
C GLU A 217 5.76 12.07 -9.82
N THR A 218 6.33 12.95 -8.99
CA THR A 218 7.77 13.19 -8.96
C THR A 218 8.53 11.96 -8.46
N GLU A 219 8.07 11.34 -7.37
CA GLU A 219 8.68 10.13 -6.82
C GLU A 219 8.64 8.97 -7.84
N MET A 220 7.49 8.76 -8.49
CA MET A 220 7.33 7.73 -9.50
C MET A 220 8.24 7.94 -10.71
N ARG A 221 8.36 9.18 -11.16
CA ARG A 221 9.23 9.55 -12.28
C ARG A 221 10.71 9.43 -11.91
N ASP A 222 11.13 10.02 -10.81
CA ASP A 222 12.54 10.24 -10.52
C ASP A 222 13.20 9.01 -9.93
N LYS A 223 12.50 8.30 -9.02
CA LYS A 223 13.04 7.08 -8.41
C LYS A 223 12.89 5.89 -9.33
N PHE A 224 11.73 5.76 -9.97
CA PHE A 224 11.43 4.52 -10.68
C PHE A 224 11.43 4.70 -12.21
N ALA A 225 11.39 5.91 -12.77
CA ALA A 225 11.10 6.11 -14.20
C ALA A 225 9.73 5.49 -14.60
N LEU A 226 8.73 5.62 -13.72
CA LEU A 226 7.34 5.28 -14.02
C LEU A 226 6.58 6.57 -14.38
N PRO A 227 6.19 6.78 -15.65
CA PRO A 227 5.29 7.87 -15.97
C PRO A 227 3.91 7.54 -15.41
N VAL A 228 3.42 8.42 -14.55
CA VAL A 228 2.05 8.36 -14.04
C VAL A 228 1.32 9.59 -14.54
N ALA A 229 0.22 9.38 -15.27
CA ALA A 229 -0.61 10.48 -15.73
C ALA A 229 -1.77 10.68 -14.75
N GLN A 230 -1.81 11.81 -14.06
CA GLN A 230 -2.98 12.18 -13.29
C GLN A 230 -4.13 12.55 -14.23
N GLU A 231 -5.18 11.75 -14.25
CA GLU A 231 -6.43 12.14 -14.90
C GLU A 231 -7.23 13.03 -13.94
N ARG A 232 -7.64 14.22 -14.42
CA ARG A 232 -8.38 15.17 -13.59
C ARG A 232 -9.72 14.56 -13.19
N PHE A 233 -9.99 14.63 -11.87
CA PHE A 233 -11.29 14.48 -11.20
C PHE A 233 -12.48 14.37 -12.16
N SER A 234 -12.73 13.16 -12.66
CA SER A 234 -14.08 12.75 -13.01
C SER A 234 -14.43 11.68 -12.00
N ALA A 235 -15.58 11.82 -11.35
CA ALA A 235 -16.03 10.85 -10.39
C ALA A 235 -15.90 9.45 -11.02
N PHE A 236 -15.33 8.51 -10.26
CA PHE A 236 -15.17 7.08 -10.57
C PHE A 236 -16.48 6.36 -11.01
N ALA A 237 -17.58 7.10 -11.20
CA ALA A 237 -18.90 6.63 -11.61
C ALA A 237 -19.01 6.25 -13.10
N ALA A 238 -18.01 6.49 -13.96
CA ALA A 238 -18.16 6.24 -15.40
C ALA A 238 -17.88 4.79 -15.83
N HIS A 239 -16.95 4.06 -15.19
CA HIS A 239 -16.56 2.73 -15.66
C HIS A 239 -17.36 1.57 -15.04
N ALA A 240 -18.08 1.79 -13.94
CA ALA A 240 -18.99 0.76 -13.38
C ALA A 240 -20.30 0.58 -14.18
N ARG A 241 -20.64 1.50 -15.10
CA ARG A 241 -21.87 1.41 -15.92
C ARG A 241 -21.68 0.77 -17.29
N ALA A 242 -20.46 0.50 -17.74
CA ALA A 242 -20.20 -0.02 -19.08
C ALA A 242 -20.04 -1.55 -19.17
N GLY A 243 -19.89 -2.25 -18.04
CA GLY A 243 -19.78 -3.73 -17.98
C GLY A 243 -21.09 -4.47 -17.72
N GLY A 244 -22.22 -3.76 -17.73
CA GLY A 244 -23.55 -4.30 -17.47
C GLY A 244 -24.46 -4.21 -18.69
N MET A 245 -24.06 -4.84 -19.79
CA MET A 245 -24.96 -5.27 -20.88
C MET A 245 -24.45 -6.60 -21.45
#